data_AF-N1W5U0-F1
#
_entry.id   AF-N1W5U0-F1
#
_cell.length_a   1.000
_cell.length_b   1.000
_cell.length_c   1.000
_cell.angle_alpha   90.00
_cell.angle_beta   90.00
_cell.angle_gamma   90.00
#
_symmetry.space_group_name_H-M   'P 1'
#
loop_
_entity.id
_entity.type
_entity.pdbx_description
1 polymer ?
#
loop_
_entity_poly.entity_id
_entity_poly.type
_entity_poly.pdbx_seq_one_letter_code
_entity_poly.pdbx_strand_id
1 'polypeptide(L)'
;MNRGKIKTKNLVIFLILLIGFSIGTVSHIIDIEKFGFFGYKFAPYPLNVFWTFLVILDPLTIILIFFKLRYAIYLAISIMMLDITINLSYG
;
A
#
# COMPACT_ATOMS: atom_id res chain seq x y z
N MET A 1 15.53 -3.95 21.92
CA MET A 1 15.32 -3.86 20.45
C MET A 1 16.56 -3.21 19.83
N ASN A 2 17.57 -3.98 19.43
CA ASN A 2 18.85 -3.44 18.97
C ASN A 2 18.84 -3.29 17.43
N ARG A 3 18.28 -2.19 16.90
CA ARG A 3 18.28 -1.86 15.46
C ARG A 3 19.63 -1.25 15.04
N GLY A 4 20.72 -1.93 15.40
CA GLY A 4 22.06 -1.55 15.00
C GLY A 4 22.25 -1.71 13.49
N LYS A 5 22.40 -0.58 12.79
CA LYS A 5 22.80 -0.45 11.38
C LYS A 5 21.75 -0.89 10.36
N ILE A 6 20.77 -0.02 10.12
CA ILE A 6 20.18 0.07 8.78
C ILE A 6 21.34 0.39 7.84
N LYS A 7 21.84 -0.60 7.08
CA LYS A 7 22.79 -0.33 6.00
C LYS A 7 22.12 0.68 5.07
N THR A 8 22.82 1.72 4.65
CA THR A 8 22.28 2.87 3.88
C THR A 8 21.38 2.47 2.69
N LYS A 9 21.69 1.33 2.04
CA LYS A 9 20.86 0.73 0.98
C LYS A 9 19.44 0.36 1.45
N ASN A 10 19.32 -0.18 2.65
CA ASN A 10 18.02 -0.55 3.23
C ASN A 10 17.26 0.69 3.72
N LEU A 11 17.95 1.80 4.01
CA LEU A 11 17.31 3.04 4.43
C LEU A 11 16.50 3.66 3.30
N VAL A 12 17.05 3.67 2.08
CA VAL A 12 16.34 4.21 0.91
C VAL A 12 15.07 3.40 0.63
N ILE A 13 15.17 2.08 0.60
CA ILE A 13 14.00 1.20 0.42
C ILE A 13 12.99 1.43 1.54
N PHE A 14 13.45 1.50 2.79
CA PHE A 14 12.60 1.78 3.94
C PHE A 14 11.83 3.09 3.77
N LEU A 15 12.51 4.18 3.40
CA LEU A 15 11.87 5.49 3.25
C LEU A 15 10.89 5.52 2.08
N ILE A 16 11.24 4.93 0.93
CA ILE A 16 10.36 4.84 -0.23
C ILE A 16 9.08 4.09 0.13
N LEU A 17 9.20 2.91 0.75
CA LEU A 17 8.04 2.13 1.15
C LEU A 17 7.23 2.85 2.23
N LEU A 18 7.88 3.42 3.24
CA LEU A 18 7.18 4.14 4.30
C LEU A 18 6.36 5.32 3.75
N ILE A 19 6.98 6.18 2.94
CA ILE A 19 6.33 7.38 2.41
C ILE A 19 5.25 6.99 1.40
N GLY A 20 5.57 6.11 0.45
CA GLY A 20 4.65 5.70 -0.61
C GLY A 20 3.37 5.08 -0.06
N PHE A 21 3.51 4.08 0.82
CA PHE A 21 2.35 3.40 1.43
C PHE A 21 1.59 4.32 2.42
N SER A 22 2.26 5.31 3.03
CA SER A 22 1.55 6.28 3.88
C SER A 22 0.66 7.20 3.03
N ILE A 23 1.17 7.67 1.89
CA ILE A 23 0.39 8.49 0.94
C ILE A 23 -0.76 7.67 0.35
N GLY A 24 -0.52 6.41 -0.02
CA GLY A 24 -1.56 5.47 -0.47
C GLY A 24 -2.67 5.32 0.57
N THR A 25 -2.30 4.98 1.81
CA THR A 25 -3.25 4.86 2.94
C THR A 25 -4.11 6.11 3.07
N VAL A 26 -3.50 7.31 3.11
CA VAL A 26 -4.23 8.57 3.26
C VAL A 26 -5.18 8.81 2.09
N SER A 27 -4.74 8.51 0.87
CA SER A 27 -5.58 8.63 -0.34
C SER A 27 -6.81 7.72 -0.24
N HIS A 28 -6.63 6.44 0.14
CA HIS A 28 -7.75 5.50 0.28
C HIS A 28 -8.69 5.86 1.44
N ILE A 29 -8.17 6.42 2.54
CA ILE A 29 -9.03 6.98 3.60
C ILE A 29 -9.88 8.13 3.04
N ILE A 30 -9.27 9.07 2.33
CA ILE A 30 -9.97 10.21 1.73
C ILE A 30 -11.05 9.73 0.75
N ASP A 31 -10.75 8.70 -0.04
CA ASP A 31 -11.71 8.13 -0.99
C ASP A 31 -12.87 7.45 -0.28
N ILE A 32 -12.62 6.68 0.79
CA ILE A 32 -13.68 6.07 1.61
C ILE A 32 -14.56 7.15 2.25
N GLU A 33 -13.97 8.24 2.77
CA GLU A 33 -14.72 9.36 3.34
C GLU A 33 -15.59 10.08 2.29
N LYS A 34 -15.10 10.23 1.05
CA LYS A 34 -15.81 10.92 -0.04
C LYS A 34 -16.87 10.08 -0.72
N PHE A 35 -16.58 8.81 -0.98
CA PHE A 35 -17.39 7.94 -1.82
C PHE A 35 -18.13 6.85 -1.02
N GLY A 36 -17.78 6.67 0.25
CA GLY A 36 -18.24 5.58 1.10
C GLY A 36 -17.44 4.29 0.91
N PHE A 37 -17.72 3.31 1.77
CA PHE A 37 -17.17 1.96 1.62
C PHE A 37 -17.63 1.35 0.29
N PHE A 38 -16.69 0.81 -0.47
CA PHE A 38 -16.92 0.36 -1.84
C PHE A 38 -17.52 1.45 -2.76
N GLY A 39 -17.07 2.69 -2.62
CA GLY A 39 -17.66 3.86 -3.29
C GLY A 39 -17.32 4.06 -4.77
N TYR A 40 -16.39 3.29 -5.34
CA TYR A 40 -15.96 3.46 -6.74
C TYR A 40 -17.01 2.93 -7.74
N LYS A 41 -17.98 3.79 -8.11
CA LYS A 41 -19.11 3.44 -8.99
C LYS A 41 -18.75 3.12 -10.44
N PHE A 42 -17.59 3.59 -10.91
CA PHE A 42 -17.13 3.38 -12.29
C PHE A 42 -16.48 2.00 -12.48
N ALA A 43 -16.12 1.32 -11.40
CA ALA A 43 -15.34 0.09 -11.45
C ALA A 43 -16.17 -1.13 -11.02
N PRO A 44 -15.89 -2.33 -11.58
CA PRO A 44 -16.44 -3.59 -11.10
C PRO A 44 -16.20 -3.80 -9.60
N TYR A 45 -17.15 -4.48 -8.94
CA TYR A 45 -17.12 -4.74 -7.50
C TYR A 45 -15.78 -5.31 -6.98
N PRO A 46 -15.11 -6.28 -7.64
CA PRO A 46 -13.84 -6.81 -7.15
C PRO A 46 -12.71 -5.78 -7.05
N LEU A 47 -12.66 -4.81 -7.99
CA LEU A 47 -11.65 -3.75 -7.98
C LEU A 47 -11.92 -2.76 -6.85
N ASN A 48 -13.20 -2.46 -6.66
CA ASN A 48 -13.68 -1.60 -5.60
C ASN A 48 -13.36 -2.18 -4.21
N VAL A 49 -13.53 -3.51 -4.05
CA VAL A 49 -13.06 -4.23 -2.87
C VAL A 49 -11.56 -4.10 -2.72
N PHE A 50 -10.77 -4.37 -3.77
CA PHE A 50 -9.31 -4.27 -3.72
C PHE A 50 -8.86 -2.87 -3.24
N TRP A 51 -9.31 -1.79 -3.89
CA TRP A 51 -8.93 -0.43 -3.51
C TRP A 51 -9.38 -0.05 -2.10
N THR A 52 -10.57 -0.49 -1.68
CA THR A 52 -11.03 -0.26 -0.30
C THR A 52 -10.12 -0.97 0.72
N PHE A 53 -9.65 -2.19 0.41
CA PHE A 53 -8.76 -2.94 1.29
C PHE A 53 -7.32 -2.39 1.35
N LEU A 54 -6.92 -1.51 0.43
CA LEU A 54 -5.60 -0.87 0.49
C LEU A 54 -5.43 -0.02 1.77
N VAL A 55 -6.53 0.48 2.36
CA VAL A 55 -6.50 1.13 3.68
C VAL A 55 -5.97 0.24 4.80
N ILE A 56 -6.02 -1.08 4.62
CA ILE A 56 -5.49 -2.09 5.56
C ILE A 56 -4.14 -2.63 5.08
N LEU A 57 -4.02 -2.92 3.79
CA LEU A 57 -2.82 -3.53 3.20
C LEU A 57 -1.62 -2.58 3.23
N ASP A 58 -1.84 -1.28 3.07
CA ASP A 58 -0.77 -0.28 3.09
C ASP A 58 -0.16 -0.13 4.50
N PRO A 59 -0.95 0.09 5.58
CA PRO A 59 -0.41 0.05 6.93
C PRO A 59 0.22 -1.29 7.29
N LEU A 60 -0.35 -2.41 6.85
CA LEU A 60 0.24 -3.74 7.07
C LEU A 60 1.63 -3.83 6.44
N THR A 61 1.79 -3.31 5.22
CA THR A 61 3.09 -3.21 4.55
C THR A 61 4.07 -2.39 5.38
N ILE A 62 3.66 -1.20 5.85
CA ILE A 62 4.47 -0.32 6.71
C ILE A 62 4.90 -1.04 7.99
N ILE A 63 3.97 -1.71 8.66
CA ILE A 63 4.22 -2.48 9.88
C ILE A 63 5.25 -3.59 9.61
N LEU A 64 5.11 -4.32 8.50
CA LEU A 64 6.05 -5.38 8.12
C LEU A 64 7.47 -4.86 7.89
N ILE A 65 7.65 -3.62 7.41
CA ILE A 65 8.97 -3.01 7.24
C ILE A 65 9.73 -2.99 8.58
N PHE A 66 9.03 -2.71 9.68
CA PHE A 66 9.60 -2.63 11.03
C PHE A 66 9.93 -3.98 11.66
N PHE A 67 9.31 -5.06 11.19
CA PHE A 67 9.55 -6.42 11.66
C PHE A 67 10.53 -7.18 10.77
N LYS A 68 10.23 -7.26 9.47
CA LYS A 68 10.97 -8.07 8.48
C LYS A 68 10.82 -7.47 7.07
N LEU A 69 11.79 -6.63 6.69
CA LEU A 69 11.84 -5.94 5.38
C LEU A 69 11.59 -6.85 4.17
N ARG A 70 12.04 -8.10 4.20
CA ARG A 70 11.82 -9.07 3.10
C ARG A 70 10.32 -9.30 2.82
N TYR A 71 9.50 -9.47 3.87
CA TYR A 71 8.07 -9.70 3.69
C TYR A 71 7.34 -8.42 3.27
N ALA A 72 7.78 -7.26 3.79
CA ALA A 72 7.27 -5.97 3.34
C ALA A 72 7.51 -5.77 1.84
N ILE A 73 8.70 -6.12 1.34
CA ILE A 73 9.02 -6.03 -0.10
C ILE A 73 8.11 -6.95 -0.92
N TYR A 74 7.90 -8.21 -0.50
CA TYR A 74 7.01 -9.11 -1.23
C TYR A 74 5.58 -8.58 -1.29
N LEU A 75 5.04 -8.13 -0.16
CA LEU A 75 3.69 -7.57 -0.10
C LEU A 75 3.58 -6.29 -0.95
N ALA A 76 4.56 -5.40 -0.83
CA ALA A 76 4.62 -4.16 -1.60
C ALA A 76 4.62 -4.41 -3.11
N ILE A 77 5.43 -5.36 -3.58
CA ILE A 77 5.47 -5.72 -5.01
C ILE A 77 4.12 -6.27 -5.46
N SER A 78 3.51 -7.16 -4.67
CA SER A 78 2.20 -7.72 -5.00
C SER A 78 1.11 -6.64 -5.09
N ILE A 79 1.06 -5.71 -4.13
CA ILE A 79 0.12 -4.58 -4.13
C ILE A 79 0.36 -3.71 -5.38
N MET A 80 1.60 -3.27 -5.60
CA MET A 80 1.93 -2.38 -6.72
C MET A 80 1.64 -3.01 -8.08
N MET A 81 1.94 -4.32 -8.26
CA MET A 81 1.63 -5.01 -9.51
C MET A 81 0.12 -5.05 -9.77
N LEU A 82 -0.68 -5.40 -8.77
CA LEU A 82 -2.14 -5.44 -8.89
C LEU A 82 -2.69 -4.05 -9.16
N ASP A 83 -2.27 -3.05 -8.38
CA ASP A 83 -2.77 -1.69 -8.48
C ASP A 83 -2.46 -1.06 -9.85
N ILE A 84 -1.22 -1.18 -10.33
CA ILE A 84 -0.84 -0.70 -11.67
C ILE A 84 -1.62 -1.44 -12.75
N THR A 85 -1.77 -2.77 -12.66
CA THR A 85 -2.51 -3.55 -13.67
C THR A 85 -3.98 -3.13 -13.74
N ILE A 86 -4.59 -2.94 -12.58
CA ILE A 86 -5.99 -2.50 -12.46
C ILE A 86 -6.14 -1.08 -13.00
N ASN A 87 -5.28 -0.16 -12.56
CA ASN A 87 -5.32 1.24 -12.98
C ASN A 87 -5.06 1.40 -14.48
N LEU A 88 -4.19 0.59 -15.10
CA LEU A 88 -4.02 0.61 -16.56
C LEU A 88 -5.22 0.06 -17.34
N SER A 89 -6.06 -0.76 -16.70
CA SER A 89 -7.22 -1.38 -17.35
C SER A 89 -8.50 -0.57 -17.18
N TYR A 90 -8.59 0.27 -16.14
CA TYR A 90 -9.82 0.97 -15.73
C TYR A 90 -9.62 2.47 -15.39
N GLY A 91 -8.40 2.98 -15.49
CA GLY A 91 -8.02 4.37 -15.16
C GLY A 91 -7.61 5.19 -16.37
#